data_AF-A8NGV0-F1
#
_entry.id   AF-A8NGV0-F1
#
_cell.length_a   1.000
_cell.length_b   1.000
_cell.length_c   1.000
_cell.angle_alpha   90.00
_cell.angle_beta   90.00
_cell.angle_gamma   90.00
#
_symmetry.space_group_name_H-M   'P 1'
#
loop_
_entity.id
_entity.type
_entity.pdbx_description
1 polymer ?
#
loop_
_entity_poly.entity_id
_entity_poly.type
_entity_poly.pdbx_seq_one_letter_code
_entity_poly.pdbx_strand_id
1 'polypeptide(L)'
;MTTQPEDDILLSEIQCIQEADGKDIGIKRLQEILKTDHPDWILGAKRLRSIRKDNGPAIPVPETEPEPGPKPVKQPPAITKADIVSFYKPRVVDPFIIDGEPLLKLHITLVVGPSNFRELPGDRIFQFIEDIPTKWCRKGAPREESSAFLTQVLKSCEEWVLSHSLWLCRHCGKAATMLWGVPMATLPERPPFVIQQTSPVCKVNSQCMRETYALNQKAVHGLMQKNLGEVYKITARSEGAR
;
A
#
# COMPACT_ATOMS: atom_id res chain seq x y z
N MET A 1 19.49 -19.43 39.03
CA MET A 1 20.38 -18.28 39.32
C MET A 1 20.52 -17.54 38.00
N THR A 2 20.05 -16.30 37.91
CA THR A 2 20.12 -15.56 36.65
C THR A 2 21.55 -15.08 36.40
N THR A 3 22.11 -15.40 35.23
CA THR A 3 23.48 -15.04 34.85
C THR A 3 23.46 -14.05 33.69
N GLN A 4 24.37 -13.07 33.72
CA GLN A 4 24.58 -12.17 32.60
C GLN A 4 25.74 -12.76 31.77
N PRO A 5 25.52 -13.25 30.54
CA PRO A 5 26.59 -13.82 29.74
C PRO A 5 27.61 -12.74 29.34
N GLU A 6 28.86 -13.12 29.15
CA GLU A 6 29.89 -12.25 28.57
C GLU A 6 29.56 -11.92 27.10
N ASP A 7 30.07 -10.79 26.61
CA ASP A 7 29.72 -10.30 25.26
C ASP A 7 30.21 -11.24 24.16
N ASP A 8 31.37 -11.89 24.32
CA ASP A 8 31.94 -12.83 23.35
C ASP A 8 31.11 -14.10 23.21
N ILE A 9 30.62 -14.64 24.34
CA ILE A 9 29.73 -15.81 24.37
C ILE A 9 28.41 -15.47 23.68
N LEU A 10 27.86 -14.29 23.99
CA LEU A 10 26.61 -13.82 23.41
C LEU A 10 26.75 -13.55 21.90
N LEU A 11 27.91 -13.06 21.45
CA LEU A 11 28.22 -12.85 20.03
C LEU A 11 28.29 -14.16 19.26
N SER A 12 29.00 -15.15 19.81
CA SER A 12 29.09 -16.49 19.21
C SER A 12 27.71 -17.10 19.00
N GLU A 13 26.83 -16.98 20.00
CA GLU A 13 25.46 -17.53 19.90
C GLU A 13 24.60 -16.79 18.86
N ILE A 14 24.72 -15.46 18.80
CA ILE A 14 24.04 -14.66 17.77
C ILE A 14 24.50 -15.07 16.36
N GLN A 15 25.80 -15.35 16.18
CA GLN A 15 26.34 -15.80 14.89
C GLN A 15 25.81 -17.19 14.52
N CYS A 16 25.82 -18.16 15.45
CA CYS A 16 25.22 -19.47 15.24
C CYS A 16 23.75 -19.38 14.81
N ILE A 17 22.95 -18.56 15.49
CA ILE A 17 21.53 -18.37 15.16
C ILE A 17 21.38 -17.72 13.77
N GLN A 18 22.23 -16.77 13.41
CA GLN A 18 22.21 -16.12 12.09
C GLN A 18 22.65 -17.04 10.95
N GLU A 19 23.54 -18.00 11.22
CA GLU A 19 23.92 -19.03 10.25
C GLU A 19 22.78 -20.04 10.01
N ALA A 20 22.05 -20.41 11.07
CA ALA A 20 20.94 -21.35 10.98
C ALA A 20 19.65 -20.76 10.38
N ASP A 21 19.23 -19.58 10.84
CA ASP A 21 17.94 -18.97 10.52
C ASP A 21 18.06 -17.79 9.52
N GLY A 22 19.29 -17.42 9.13
CA GLY A 22 19.60 -16.37 8.15
C GLY A 22 20.15 -15.05 8.74
N LYS A 23 20.99 -14.35 7.97
CA LYS A 23 21.72 -13.14 8.41
C LYS A 23 20.82 -11.96 8.83
N ASP A 24 19.56 -11.94 8.41
CA ASP A 24 18.61 -10.83 8.61
C ASP A 24 17.57 -11.06 9.73
N ILE A 25 17.83 -11.96 10.68
CA ILE A 25 16.93 -12.16 11.82
C ILE A 25 16.83 -10.88 12.65
N GLY A 26 15.61 -10.44 12.92
CA GLY A 26 15.33 -9.27 13.76
C GLY A 26 15.63 -9.49 15.25
N ILE A 27 15.95 -8.43 15.98
CA ILE A 27 16.30 -8.47 17.43
C ILE A 27 15.26 -9.19 18.29
N LYS A 28 13.97 -9.05 17.98
CA LYS A 28 12.88 -9.74 18.71
C LYS A 28 13.00 -11.25 18.61
N ARG A 29 13.27 -11.76 17.41
CA ARG A 29 13.40 -13.20 17.14
C ARG A 29 14.67 -13.77 17.77
N LEU A 30 15.80 -13.06 17.67
CA LEU A 30 17.02 -13.40 18.41
C LEU A 30 16.76 -13.50 19.91
N GLN A 31 16.00 -12.54 20.48
CA GLN A 31 15.68 -12.56 21.91
C GLN A 31 14.79 -13.74 22.31
N GLU A 32 13.86 -14.16 21.46
CA GLU A 32 13.01 -15.34 21.70
C GLU A 32 13.83 -16.64 21.69
N ILE A 33 14.71 -16.80 20.70
CA ILE A 33 15.57 -17.98 20.58
C ILE A 33 16.53 -18.06 21.77
N LEU A 34 17.24 -16.98 22.08
CA LEU A 34 18.17 -16.92 23.22
C LEU A 34 17.49 -17.16 24.57
N LYS A 35 16.24 -16.74 24.75
CA LYS A 35 15.46 -17.04 25.97
C LYS A 35 15.03 -18.50 26.06
N THR A 36 14.84 -19.14 24.91
CA THR A 36 14.44 -20.55 24.84
C THR A 36 15.65 -21.44 25.12
N ASP A 37 16.79 -21.13 24.51
CA ASP A 37 18.00 -21.95 24.61
C ASP A 37 18.80 -21.65 25.89
N HIS A 38 18.72 -20.41 26.39
CA HIS A 38 19.39 -19.98 27.62
C HIS A 38 18.43 -19.23 28.57
N PRO A 39 17.51 -19.95 29.24
CA PRO A 39 16.48 -19.35 30.09
C PRO A 39 17.03 -18.59 31.30
N ASP A 40 18.25 -18.91 31.74
CA ASP A 40 18.91 -18.24 32.86
C ASP A 40 19.55 -16.89 32.49
N TRP A 41 19.60 -16.53 31.20
CA TRP A 41 20.25 -15.31 30.73
C TRP A 41 19.35 -14.06 30.86
N ILE A 42 19.87 -13.01 31.51
CA ILE A 42 19.21 -11.70 31.54
C ILE A 42 19.62 -10.90 30.31
N LEU A 43 18.78 -10.93 29.26
CA LEU A 43 19.02 -10.20 28.01
C LEU A 43 17.93 -9.18 27.69
N GLY A 44 18.30 -7.91 27.77
CA GLY A 44 17.47 -6.79 27.31
C GLY A 44 17.69 -6.50 25.82
N ALA A 45 16.63 -6.11 25.10
CA ALA A 45 16.68 -5.74 23.69
C ALA A 45 17.67 -4.59 23.38
N LYS A 46 18.00 -3.76 24.39
CA LYS A 46 19.00 -2.70 24.27
C LYS A 46 20.42 -3.25 24.15
N ARG A 47 20.76 -4.32 24.89
CA ARG A 47 22.09 -4.95 24.88
C ARG A 47 22.35 -5.67 23.56
N LEU A 48 21.37 -6.45 23.07
CA LEU A 48 21.43 -7.10 21.75
C LEU A 48 21.63 -6.10 20.61
N ARG A 49 21.03 -4.90 20.70
CA ARG A 49 21.25 -3.82 19.74
C ARG A 49 22.66 -3.23 19.79
N SER A 50 23.24 -3.06 20.99
CA SER A 50 24.61 -2.55 21.14
C SER A 50 25.59 -3.55 20.53
N ILE A 51 25.51 -4.81 20.95
CA ILE A 51 26.39 -5.88 20.49
C ILE A 51 26.36 -6.04 18.96
N ARG A 52 25.17 -6.01 18.36
CA ARG A 52 25.02 -6.06 16.89
C ARG A 52 25.53 -4.80 16.18
N LYS A 53 25.50 -3.63 16.83
CA LYS A 53 26.03 -2.39 16.28
C LYS A 53 27.56 -2.37 16.34
N ASP A 54 28.11 -2.87 17.44
CA ASP A 54 29.54 -2.85 17.74
C ASP A 54 30.30 -3.97 17.01
N ASN A 55 29.59 -5.06 16.63
CA ASN A 55 30.16 -6.25 15.96
C ASN A 55 29.42 -6.64 14.67
N GLY A 56 28.52 -5.78 14.18
CA GLY A 56 27.89 -5.99 12.88
C GLY A 56 28.96 -5.96 11.79
N PRO A 57 28.84 -6.77 10.73
CA PRO A 57 29.88 -6.83 9.71
C PRO A 57 30.09 -5.43 9.14
N ALA A 58 31.32 -4.91 9.27
CA ALA A 58 31.81 -3.87 8.38
C ALA A 58 31.56 -4.41 6.97
N ILE A 59 30.65 -3.77 6.22
CA ILE A 59 30.28 -4.18 4.87
C ILE A 59 31.58 -4.26 4.06
N PRO A 60 32.08 -5.46 3.71
CA PRO A 60 33.16 -5.55 2.76
C PRO A 60 32.54 -5.13 1.43
N VAL A 61 33.08 -4.08 0.81
CA VAL A 61 32.82 -3.81 -0.60
C VAL A 61 33.34 -5.03 -1.35
N PRO A 62 32.49 -5.84 -2.00
CA PRO A 62 33.00 -6.99 -2.72
C PRO A 62 33.71 -6.49 -3.97
N GLU A 63 35.02 -6.74 -4.06
CA GLU A 63 35.73 -6.84 -5.33
C GLU A 63 35.11 -8.01 -6.10
N THR A 64 34.04 -7.68 -6.82
CA THR A 64 33.37 -8.59 -7.73
C THR A 64 33.99 -8.30 -9.09
N GLU A 65 34.53 -9.32 -9.74
CA GLU A 65 34.79 -9.28 -11.18
C GLU A 65 33.55 -8.68 -11.89
N PRO A 66 33.72 -7.87 -12.94
CA PRO A 66 32.62 -7.15 -13.55
C PRO A 66 31.64 -8.14 -14.18
N GLU A 67 30.58 -8.46 -13.44
CA GLU A 67 29.37 -9.03 -14.03
C GLU A 67 28.88 -8.08 -15.12
N PRO A 68 28.36 -8.60 -16.24
CA PRO A 68 27.74 -7.77 -17.26
C PRO A 68 26.69 -6.91 -16.58
N GLY A 69 26.95 -5.61 -16.55
CA GLY A 69 26.24 -4.66 -15.69
C GLY A 69 24.72 -4.83 -15.81
N PRO A 70 23.96 -4.53 -14.74
CA PRO A 70 22.52 -4.65 -14.73
C PRO A 70 22.00 -3.96 -15.99
N LYS A 71 21.37 -4.76 -16.88
CA LYS A 71 20.65 -4.20 -18.02
C LYS A 71 19.82 -3.06 -17.47
N PRO A 72 19.92 -1.84 -18.03
CA PRO A 72 19.20 -0.69 -17.50
C PRO A 72 17.75 -1.11 -17.33
N VAL A 73 17.32 -1.24 -16.06
CA VAL A 73 15.91 -1.39 -15.74
C VAL A 73 15.31 -0.15 -16.34
N LYS A 74 14.53 -0.32 -17.42
CA LYS A 74 13.84 0.79 -18.08
C LYS A 74 13.15 1.56 -16.96
N GLN A 75 13.67 2.75 -16.65
CA GLN A 75 12.97 3.65 -15.75
C GLN A 75 11.57 3.80 -16.36
N PRO A 76 10.51 3.42 -15.63
CA PRO A 76 9.17 3.68 -16.12
C PRO A 76 9.05 5.18 -16.36
N PRO A 77 8.30 5.58 -17.40
CA PRO A 77 8.15 6.98 -17.73
C PRO A 77 7.75 7.75 -16.47
N ALA A 78 8.49 8.81 -16.18
CA ALA A 78 8.20 9.68 -15.06
C ALA A 78 6.82 10.33 -15.30
N ILE A 79 5.85 10.01 -14.44
CA ILE A 79 4.56 10.70 -14.41
C ILE A 79 4.83 12.17 -14.06
N THR A 80 4.58 13.06 -15.01
CA THR A 80 4.71 14.51 -14.88
C THR A 80 3.51 15.10 -14.15
N LYS A 81 3.60 16.34 -13.67
CA LYS A 81 2.43 17.04 -13.07
C LYS A 81 1.27 17.22 -14.06
N ALA A 82 1.54 17.20 -15.36
CA ALA A 82 0.50 17.27 -16.39
C ALA A 82 -0.31 15.97 -16.49
N ASP A 83 0.25 14.85 -16.02
CA ASP A 83 -0.41 13.55 -16.01
C ASP A 83 -1.42 13.39 -14.84
N ILE A 84 -1.57 14.42 -14.00
CA ILE A 84 -2.41 14.39 -12.79
C ILE A 84 -3.87 14.79 -13.08
N VAL A 85 -4.21 15.22 -14.30
CA VAL A 85 -5.59 15.65 -14.61
C VAL A 85 -6.09 14.98 -15.89
N SER A 86 -7.03 14.05 -15.70
CA SER A 86 -7.85 13.35 -16.70
C SER A 86 -7.12 12.35 -17.61
N PHE A 87 -6.93 11.13 -17.11
CA PHE A 87 -6.79 9.95 -17.97
C PHE A 87 -8.00 9.04 -17.86
N TYR A 88 -8.62 8.80 -19.00
CA TYR A 88 -9.56 7.72 -19.22
C TYR A 88 -8.85 6.64 -20.03
N LYS A 89 -8.92 5.36 -19.60
CA LYS A 89 -9.89 4.49 -20.28
C LYS A 89 -10.36 3.29 -19.44
N PRO A 90 -11.68 2.99 -19.48
CA PRO A 90 -12.34 1.77 -18.97
C PRO A 90 -12.05 0.62 -19.96
N ARG A 91 -12.45 -0.65 -19.87
CA ARG A 91 -13.29 -1.51 -19.02
C ARG A 91 -12.80 -2.94 -19.36
N VAL A 92 -12.77 -3.88 -18.41
CA VAL A 92 -13.12 -5.29 -18.74
C VAL A 92 -14.03 -5.78 -17.62
N VAL A 93 -15.29 -5.40 -17.73
CA VAL A 93 -16.32 -6.32 -17.29
C VAL A 93 -16.94 -6.81 -18.58
N ASP A 94 -16.68 -8.08 -18.91
CA ASP A 94 -17.54 -8.83 -19.82
C ASP A 94 -18.96 -8.45 -19.50
N PRO A 95 -19.79 -8.16 -20.51
CA PRO A 95 -21.01 -7.45 -20.28
C PRO A 95 -21.84 -8.27 -19.30
N PHE A 96 -21.96 -7.76 -18.08
CA PHE A 96 -23.21 -7.78 -17.36
C PHE A 96 -24.19 -7.07 -18.31
N ILE A 97 -24.63 -7.79 -19.35
CA ILE A 97 -25.83 -7.53 -20.10
C ILE A 97 -26.90 -7.69 -19.04
N ILE A 98 -27.14 -6.60 -18.31
CA ILE A 98 -28.24 -6.55 -17.37
C ILE A 98 -29.40 -6.13 -18.23
N ASP A 99 -30.00 -7.12 -18.88
CA ASP A 99 -31.41 -7.16 -19.30
C ASP A 99 -32.03 -5.83 -19.78
N GLY A 100 -31.33 -5.05 -20.62
CA GLY A 100 -31.84 -3.76 -21.12
C GLY A 100 -32.02 -2.66 -20.07
N GLU A 101 -31.43 -2.80 -18.87
CA GLU A 101 -31.52 -1.80 -17.80
C GLU A 101 -30.72 -0.53 -18.14
N PRO A 102 -31.27 0.67 -17.83
CA PRO A 102 -30.56 1.92 -18.04
C PRO A 102 -29.32 2.00 -17.14
N LEU A 103 -28.27 2.61 -17.69
CA LEU A 103 -26.98 2.82 -17.04
C LEU A 103 -26.78 4.28 -16.64
N LEU A 104 -26.16 4.52 -15.50
CA LEU A 104 -25.64 5.82 -15.07
C LEU A 104 -24.12 5.86 -15.16
N LYS A 105 -23.54 7.06 -15.14
CA LYS A 105 -22.09 7.26 -15.02
C LYS A 105 -21.70 7.32 -13.55
N LEU A 106 -20.93 6.34 -13.10
CA LEU A 106 -20.30 6.27 -11.79
C LEU A 106 -18.96 7.00 -11.82
N HIS A 107 -18.82 8.05 -11.03
CA HIS A 107 -17.57 8.80 -10.91
C HIS A 107 -16.71 8.21 -9.81
N ILE A 108 -15.47 7.84 -10.12
CA ILE A 108 -14.57 7.17 -9.17
C ILE A 108 -13.34 8.06 -8.99
N THR A 109 -13.00 8.36 -7.75
CA THR A 109 -11.78 9.10 -7.40
C THR A 109 -10.89 8.22 -6.51
N LEU A 110 -9.75 7.80 -7.03
CA LEU A 110 -8.71 7.15 -6.22
C LEU A 110 -7.73 8.21 -5.70
N VAL A 111 -7.65 8.35 -4.38
CA VAL A 111 -6.66 9.19 -3.72
C VAL A 111 -5.56 8.27 -3.18
N VAL A 112 -4.42 8.27 -3.86
CA VAL A 112 -3.27 7.46 -3.50
C VAL A 112 -2.37 8.27 -2.59
N GLY A 113 -2.26 7.82 -1.34
CA GLY A 113 -1.37 8.42 -0.34
C GLY A 113 0.09 8.39 -0.77
N PRO A 114 0.95 9.18 -0.10
CA PRO A 114 2.34 9.32 -0.49
C PRO A 114 3.07 7.97 -0.50
N SER A 115 3.84 7.77 -1.56
CA SER A 115 4.92 6.77 -1.58
C SER A 115 6.12 7.34 -0.82
N ASN A 116 6.97 6.49 -0.23
CA ASN A 116 8.21 6.92 0.44
C ASN A 116 9.26 7.54 -0.52
N PHE A 117 8.89 7.79 -1.77
CA PHE A 117 9.73 8.52 -2.72
C PHE A 117 9.78 10.00 -2.33
N ARG A 118 10.98 10.51 -2.05
CA ARG A 118 11.25 11.92 -1.76
C ARG A 118 10.87 12.88 -2.89
N GLU A 119 10.69 12.36 -4.11
CA GLU A 119 10.66 13.21 -5.31
C GLU A 119 9.28 13.81 -5.62
N LEU A 120 8.19 13.30 -5.04
CA LEU A 120 6.85 13.83 -5.29
C LEU A 120 6.04 13.92 -3.99
N PRO A 121 6.15 15.03 -3.25
CA PRO A 121 5.37 15.23 -2.03
C PRO A 121 3.88 15.36 -2.36
N GLY A 122 3.04 14.64 -1.62
CA GLY A 122 1.58 14.77 -1.64
C GLY A 122 0.84 13.54 -2.12
N ASP A 123 -0.49 13.60 -1.96
CA ASP A 123 -1.41 12.59 -2.47
C ASP A 123 -1.54 12.73 -3.99
N ARG A 124 -1.65 11.61 -4.70
CA ARG A 124 -2.00 11.59 -6.12
C ARG A 124 -3.47 11.27 -6.30
N ILE A 125 -4.13 11.97 -7.20
CA ILE A 125 -5.56 11.80 -7.46
C ILE A 125 -5.72 11.24 -8.88
N PHE A 126 -6.44 10.13 -8.99
CA PHE A 126 -6.83 9.52 -10.26
C PHE A 126 -8.35 9.51 -10.34
N GLN A 127 -8.89 9.93 -11.48
CA GLN A 127 -10.33 9.98 -11.71
C GLN A 127 -10.71 9.02 -12.84
N PHE A 128 -11.74 8.21 -12.60
CA PHE A 128 -12.31 7.28 -13.56
C PHE A 128 -13.81 7.49 -13.63
N ILE A 129 -14.41 7.03 -14.72
CA ILE A 129 -15.85 6.98 -14.85
C ILE A 129 -16.23 5.65 -15.49
N GLU A 130 -17.17 4.96 -14.86
CA GLU A 130 -17.65 3.65 -15.24
C GLU A 130 -19.16 3.68 -15.42
N ASP A 131 -19.74 2.76 -16.21
CA ASP A 131 -21.19 2.63 -16.18
C ASP A 131 -21.64 1.76 -15.01
N ILE A 132 -22.72 2.18 -14.35
CA ILE A 132 -23.36 1.45 -13.27
C ILE A 132 -24.86 1.27 -13.58
N PRO A 133 -25.43 0.07 -13.39
CA PRO A 133 -26.86 -0.17 -13.47
C PRO A 133 -27.65 0.73 -12.53
N THR A 134 -28.70 1.39 -13.06
CA THR A 134 -29.55 2.29 -12.26
C THR A 134 -30.16 1.61 -11.04
N LYS A 135 -30.45 0.29 -11.11
CA LYS A 135 -30.99 -0.49 -9.98
C LYS A 135 -30.11 -0.43 -8.73
N TRP A 136 -28.78 -0.35 -8.88
CA TRP A 136 -27.84 -0.28 -7.77
C TRP A 136 -27.66 1.15 -7.22
N CYS A 137 -28.15 2.15 -7.93
CA CYS A 137 -28.19 3.55 -7.51
C CYS A 137 -29.49 3.94 -6.80
N ARG A 138 -30.39 2.99 -6.51
CA ARG A 138 -31.65 3.29 -5.79
C ARG A 138 -31.43 3.19 -4.28
N LYS A 139 -32.16 4.00 -3.51
CA LYS A 139 -32.22 3.83 -2.05
C LYS A 139 -32.75 2.43 -1.74
N GLY A 140 -32.04 1.68 -0.90
CA GLY A 140 -32.39 0.30 -0.54
C GLY A 140 -31.98 -0.77 -1.57
N ALA A 141 -31.13 -0.44 -2.55
CA ALA A 141 -30.57 -1.43 -3.45
C ALA A 141 -29.83 -2.56 -2.70
N PRO A 142 -29.83 -3.80 -3.22
CA PRO A 142 -29.10 -4.92 -2.62
C PRO A 142 -27.62 -4.58 -2.42
N ARG A 143 -27.16 -4.60 -1.17
CA ARG A 143 -25.77 -4.27 -0.82
C ARG A 143 -24.78 -5.30 -1.36
N GLU A 144 -25.17 -6.56 -1.41
CA GLU A 144 -24.30 -7.66 -1.84
C GLU A 144 -23.89 -7.50 -3.32
N GLU A 145 -24.87 -7.32 -4.22
CA GLU A 145 -24.61 -7.12 -5.65
C GLU A 145 -23.81 -5.84 -5.92
N SER A 146 -24.24 -4.72 -5.35
CA SER A 146 -23.57 -3.44 -5.55
C SER A 146 -22.15 -3.42 -4.97
N SER A 147 -21.93 -4.06 -3.82
CA SER A 147 -20.59 -4.20 -3.23
C SER A 147 -19.68 -5.07 -4.09
N ALA A 148 -20.17 -6.20 -4.62
CA ALA A 148 -19.38 -7.08 -5.48
C ALA A 148 -18.93 -6.34 -6.75
N PHE A 149 -19.86 -5.61 -7.40
CA PHE A 149 -19.57 -4.77 -8.55
C PHE A 149 -18.51 -3.70 -8.22
N LEU A 150 -18.70 -2.95 -7.13
CA LEU A 150 -17.76 -1.91 -6.72
C LEU A 150 -16.37 -2.48 -6.42
N THR A 151 -16.28 -3.63 -5.76
CA THR A 151 -14.99 -4.29 -5.50
C THR A 151 -14.26 -4.63 -6.80
N GLN A 152 -14.96 -5.17 -7.80
CA GLN A 152 -14.36 -5.50 -9.09
C GLN A 152 -13.87 -4.26 -9.84
N VAL A 153 -14.70 -3.22 -9.89
CA VAL A 153 -14.37 -1.97 -10.56
C VAL A 153 -13.17 -1.29 -9.90
N LEU A 154 -13.19 -1.15 -8.57
CA LEU A 154 -12.10 -0.54 -7.83
C LEU A 154 -10.79 -1.32 -7.99
N LYS A 155 -10.84 -2.66 -7.92
CA LYS A 155 -9.67 -3.50 -8.18
C LYS A 155 -9.07 -3.24 -9.57
N SER A 156 -9.92 -3.10 -10.58
CA SER A 156 -9.47 -2.80 -11.95
C SER A 156 -8.81 -1.42 -12.04
N CYS A 157 -9.39 -0.40 -11.39
CA CYS A 157 -8.78 0.92 -11.29
C CYS A 157 -7.43 0.89 -10.53
N GLU A 158 -7.34 0.13 -9.44
CA GLU A 158 -6.11 -0.02 -8.66
C GLU A 158 -5.00 -0.71 -9.46
N GLU A 159 -5.32 -1.80 -10.16
CA GLU A 159 -4.38 -2.51 -11.05
C GLU A 159 -3.87 -1.59 -12.16
N TRP A 160 -4.75 -0.78 -12.75
CA TRP A 160 -4.36 0.23 -13.72
C TRP A 160 -3.40 1.25 -13.09
N VAL A 161 -3.72 1.83 -11.92
CA VAL A 161 -2.82 2.80 -11.27
C VAL A 161 -1.46 2.18 -10.94
N LEU A 162 -1.43 0.93 -10.49
CA LEU A 162 -0.20 0.21 -10.20
C LEU A 162 0.67 -0.02 -11.45
N SER A 163 0.06 -0.33 -12.59
CA SER A 163 0.82 -0.62 -13.82
C SER A 163 1.44 0.63 -14.45
N HIS A 164 0.93 1.83 -14.12
CA HIS A 164 1.36 3.09 -14.74
C HIS A 164 2.47 3.82 -13.95
N SER A 165 2.91 3.29 -12.80
CA SER A 165 4.01 3.88 -12.02
C SER A 165 4.73 2.86 -11.16
N LEU A 166 5.99 3.14 -10.84
CA LEU A 166 6.65 2.46 -9.73
C LEU A 166 6.13 3.03 -8.42
N TRP A 167 5.41 2.19 -7.70
CA TRP A 167 4.94 2.48 -6.36
C TRP A 167 5.85 1.79 -5.35
N LEU A 168 6.22 2.50 -4.28
CA LEU A 168 6.91 1.91 -3.14
C LEU A 168 5.93 1.82 -1.97
N CYS A 169 6.05 0.75 -1.21
CA CYS A 169 5.31 0.54 0.01
C CYS A 169 5.53 1.73 0.95
N ARG A 170 4.42 2.32 1.40
CA ARG A 170 4.41 3.49 2.29
C ARG A 170 5.15 3.26 3.62
N HIS A 171 5.31 2.02 4.05
CA HIS A 171 5.93 1.73 5.35
C HIS A 171 7.38 1.24 5.23
N CYS A 172 7.66 0.34 4.28
CA CYS A 172 8.98 -0.30 4.19
C CYS A 172 9.81 0.10 2.97
N GLY A 173 9.27 0.93 2.06
CA GLY A 173 9.99 1.40 0.88
C GLY A 173 10.28 0.34 -0.20
N LYS A 174 9.93 -0.93 0.02
CA LYS A 174 10.01 -1.98 -1.01
C LYS A 174 9.00 -1.72 -2.13
N ALA A 175 9.21 -2.30 -3.32
CA ALA A 175 8.23 -2.24 -4.40
C ALA A 175 6.84 -2.67 -3.91
N ALA A 176 5.82 -1.87 -4.21
CA ALA A 176 4.45 -2.17 -3.90
C ALA A 176 3.87 -3.11 -4.94
N THR A 177 3.17 -4.14 -4.48
CA THR A 177 2.49 -5.11 -5.35
C THR A 177 0.99 -4.85 -5.42
N MET A 178 0.47 -3.97 -4.57
CA MET A 178 -0.94 -3.63 -4.51
C MET A 178 -1.17 -2.22 -3.95
N LEU A 179 -2.34 -1.68 -4.24
CA LEU A 179 -2.93 -0.56 -3.52
C LEU A 179 -3.91 -1.14 -2.51
N TRP A 180 -3.87 -0.65 -1.28
CA TRP A 180 -4.80 -1.04 -0.23
C TRP A 180 -5.54 0.18 0.28
N GLY A 181 -6.86 0.16 0.20
CA GLY A 181 -7.68 1.33 0.49
C GLY A 181 -9.03 1.02 1.12
N VAL A 182 -9.67 2.07 1.61
CA VAL A 182 -11.03 2.01 2.15
C VAL A 182 -11.93 2.84 1.22
N PRO A 183 -12.86 2.19 0.49
CA PRO A 183 -13.76 2.92 -0.38
C PRO A 183 -14.91 3.53 0.40
N MET A 184 -15.36 4.69 -0.07
CA MET A 184 -16.60 5.35 0.29
C MET A 184 -17.43 5.50 -0.97
N ALA A 185 -18.66 4.99 -0.95
CA ALA A 185 -19.54 5.05 -2.12
C ALA A 185 -20.86 5.72 -1.74
N THR A 186 -21.29 6.65 -2.60
CA THR A 186 -22.62 7.25 -2.52
C THR A 186 -23.35 7.05 -3.84
N LEU A 187 -23.86 5.83 -4.01
CA LEU A 187 -24.57 5.42 -5.23
C LEU A 187 -25.95 6.07 -5.42
N PRO A 188 -26.72 6.43 -4.37
CA PRO A 188 -28.00 7.09 -4.55
C PRO A 188 -27.95 8.56 -4.98
N GLU A 189 -26.77 9.18 -4.92
CA GLU A 189 -26.58 10.58 -5.32
C GLU A 189 -26.47 10.70 -6.84
N ARG A 190 -26.64 11.93 -7.36
CA ARG A 190 -26.62 12.23 -8.79
C ARG A 190 -25.58 13.34 -9.07
N PRO A 191 -24.44 13.04 -9.70
CA PRO A 191 -24.04 11.72 -10.19
C PRO A 191 -23.66 10.74 -9.05
N PRO A 192 -23.82 9.42 -9.25
CA PRO A 192 -23.31 8.44 -8.30
C PRO A 192 -21.79 8.49 -8.28
N PHE A 193 -21.19 8.37 -7.10
CA PHE A 193 -19.73 8.44 -6.99
C PHE A 193 -19.13 7.50 -5.95
N VAL A 194 -17.85 7.20 -6.14
CA VAL A 194 -16.97 6.47 -5.21
C VAL A 194 -15.67 7.24 -5.02
N ILE A 195 -15.20 7.28 -3.77
CA ILE A 195 -13.90 7.83 -3.42
C ILE A 195 -13.17 6.81 -2.59
N GLN A 196 -11.94 6.50 -2.97
CA GLN A 196 -11.15 5.52 -2.26
C GLN A 196 -9.82 6.14 -1.87
N GLN A 197 -9.62 6.28 -0.56
CA GLN A 197 -8.29 6.55 -0.02
C GLN A 197 -7.52 5.24 -0.02
N THR A 198 -6.43 5.19 -0.77
CA THR A 198 -5.59 4.00 -0.89
C THR A 198 -4.13 4.34 -0.64
N SER A 199 -3.31 3.34 -0.35
CA SER A 199 -1.86 3.52 -0.28
C SER A 199 -1.13 2.29 -0.82
N PRO A 200 0.06 2.46 -1.39
CA PRO A 200 0.87 1.36 -1.90
C PRO A 200 1.41 0.47 -0.78
N VAL A 201 1.30 -0.85 -0.96
CA VAL A 201 1.72 -1.87 0.01
C VAL A 201 2.52 -2.98 -0.67
N CYS A 202 3.56 -3.49 0.01
CA CYS A 202 4.47 -4.51 -0.53
C CYS A 202 3.91 -5.94 -0.58
N LYS A 203 2.93 -6.28 0.29
CA LYS A 203 2.36 -7.64 0.36
C LYS A 203 1.03 -7.65 1.11
N VAL A 204 0.11 -8.51 0.67
CA VAL A 204 -1.13 -8.88 1.38
C VAL A 204 -0.79 -9.53 2.75
N ASN A 205 -1.65 -9.34 3.75
CA ASN A 205 -1.52 -9.90 5.10
C ASN A 205 -0.21 -9.54 5.83
N SER A 206 0.44 -8.44 5.42
CA SER A 206 1.66 -7.94 6.04
C SER A 206 1.37 -6.93 7.16
N GLN A 207 2.37 -6.65 7.99
CA GLN A 207 2.30 -5.55 8.95
C GLN A 207 2.06 -4.20 8.24
N CYS A 208 2.71 -3.97 7.10
CA CYS A 208 2.52 -2.76 6.29
C CYS A 208 1.05 -2.58 5.86
N MET A 209 0.36 -3.66 5.50
CA MET A 209 -1.06 -3.60 5.13
C MET A 209 -1.94 -3.17 6.31
N ARG A 210 -1.70 -3.72 7.51
CA ARG A 210 -2.44 -3.37 8.73
C ARG A 210 -2.23 -1.90 9.13
N GLU A 211 -0.99 -1.43 9.07
CA GLU A 211 -0.65 -0.03 9.35
C GLU A 211 -1.28 0.91 8.32
N THR A 212 -1.25 0.54 7.04
CA THR A 212 -1.94 1.27 5.97
C THR A 212 -3.44 1.33 6.20
N TYR A 213 -4.07 0.22 6.62
CA TYR A 213 -5.50 0.18 6.90
C TYR A 213 -5.89 1.20 7.99
N ALA A 214 -5.14 1.22 9.10
CA ALA A 214 -5.39 2.17 10.19
C ALA A 214 -5.23 3.64 9.74
N LEU A 215 -4.26 3.92 8.86
CA LEU A 215 -4.06 5.26 8.30
C LEU A 215 -5.20 5.67 7.35
N ASN A 216 -5.59 4.78 6.44
CA ASN A 216 -6.63 5.07 5.45
C ASN A 216 -8.00 5.23 6.11
N GLN A 217 -8.31 4.44 7.15
CA GLN A 217 -9.53 4.65 7.95
C GLN A 217 -9.58 6.04 8.58
N LYS A 218 -8.47 6.49 9.19
CA LYS A 218 -8.39 7.84 9.79
C LYS A 218 -8.56 8.94 8.75
N ALA A 219 -7.94 8.78 7.57
CA ALA A 219 -8.05 9.74 6.48
C ALA A 219 -9.49 9.83 5.95
N VAL A 220 -10.14 8.68 5.72
CA VAL A 220 -11.56 8.59 5.31
C VAL A 220 -12.46 9.25 6.35
N HIS A 221 -12.27 8.94 7.63
CA HIS A 221 -13.06 9.56 8.70
C HIS A 221 -12.87 11.09 8.74
N GLY A 222 -11.64 11.57 8.56
CA GLY A 222 -11.35 13.00 8.44
C GLY A 222 -12.00 13.66 7.21
N LEU A 223 -12.04 12.97 6.07
CA LEU A 223 -12.73 13.42 4.85
C LEU A 223 -14.24 13.54 5.07
N MET A 224 -14.86 12.56 5.76
CA MET A 224 -16.28 12.62 6.11
C MET A 224 -16.61 13.83 7.01
N GLN A 225 -15.72 14.14 7.96
CA GLN A 225 -15.93 15.26 8.89
C GLN A 225 -15.73 16.64 8.24
N LYS A 226 -14.89 16.75 7.21
CA LYS A 226 -14.53 18.03 6.57
C LYS A 226 -15.51 18.52 5.49
N ASN A 227 -16.78 18.08 5.56
CA ASN A 227 -17.84 18.30 4.57
C ASN A 227 -17.59 17.63 3.21
N LEU A 228 -18.44 16.66 2.88
CA LEU A 228 -18.54 16.03 1.55
C LEU A 228 -18.66 17.06 0.41
N GLY A 229 -19.21 18.25 0.69
CA GLY A 229 -19.35 19.34 -0.30
C GLY A 229 -18.04 19.86 -0.90
N GLU A 230 -16.91 19.81 -0.18
CA GLU A 230 -15.58 20.15 -0.74
C GLU A 230 -15.10 19.05 -1.70
N VAL A 231 -15.40 17.81 -1.36
CA VAL A 231 -15.04 16.63 -2.15
C VAL A 231 -15.80 16.62 -3.47
N TYR A 232 -17.07 17.03 -3.47
CA TYR A 232 -17.87 17.28 -4.67
C TYR A 232 -17.25 18.33 -5.60
N LYS A 233 -16.61 19.38 -5.07
CA LYS A 233 -15.95 20.42 -5.90
C LYS A 233 -14.73 19.86 -6.65
N ILE A 234 -14.05 18.86 -6.10
CA ILE A 234 -12.92 18.18 -6.77
C ILE A 234 -13.41 17.42 -8.01
N THR A 235 -14.60 16.81 -7.93
CA THR A 235 -15.23 16.10 -9.05
C THR A 235 -15.89 17.06 -10.05
N ALA A 236 -16.51 18.16 -9.61
CA ALA A 236 -17.20 19.11 -10.50
C ALA A 236 -16.24 19.98 -11.33
N ARG A 237 -15.04 20.29 -10.83
CA ARG A 237 -14.05 21.08 -11.57
C ARG A 237 -13.51 20.39 -12.83
N SER A 238 -13.58 19.07 -12.93
CA SER A 238 -13.15 18.35 -14.13
C SER A 238 -14.21 18.34 -15.26
N GLU A 239 -15.46 18.67 -14.96
CA GLU A 239 -16.53 18.79 -15.97
C GLU A 239 -16.61 20.19 -16.59
N GLY A 240 -16.26 21.24 -15.84
CA GLY A 240 -16.31 22.64 -16.30
C GLY A 240 -15.08 23.14 -17.07
N ALA A 241 -14.10 22.28 -17.34
CA ALA A 241 -12.89 22.62 -18.11
C ALA A 241 -12.95 22.16 -19.58
N ARG A 242 -14.17 21.95 -20.11
CA ARG A 242 -14.42 21.63 -21.52
C ARG A 242 -15.08 22.80 -22.24
#